data_AF-A0A916F0S4-F1
#
_entry.id   AF-A0A916F0S4-F1
#
_cell.length_a   1.000
_cell.length_b   1.000
_cell.length_c   1.000
_cell.angle_alpha   90.00
_cell.angle_beta   90.00
_cell.angle_gamma   90.00
#
_symmetry.space_group_name_H-M   'P 1'
#
loop_
_entity.id
_entity.type
_entity.pdbx_description
1 polymer ?
#
loop_
_entity_poly.entity_id
_entity_poly.type
_entity_poly.pdbx_seq_one_letter_code
_entity_poly.pdbx_strand_id
1 'polypeptide(L)' 'MKLPKLYSQAATMLIKDMAIIPIYRPGNDRYSIKPYIGGYERTNPESSCYLKNVYVKVH' A
#
# COMPACT_ATOMS: atom_id res chain seq x y z
N MET A 1 -7.69 -12.53 -23.26
CA MET A 1 -6.85 -11.70 -22.37
C MET A 1 -6.61 -10.32 -22.99
N LYS A 2 -7.36 -9.27 -22.61
CA LYS A 2 -7.17 -7.90 -23.17
C LYS A 2 -6.92 -6.81 -22.10
N LEU A 3 -7.35 -7.03 -20.85
CA LEU A 3 -7.31 -6.03 -19.77
C LEU A 3 -5.90 -5.53 -19.39
N PRO A 4 -4.89 -6.40 -19.16
CA PRO A 4 -3.56 -5.92 -18.77
C PRO A 4 -2.88 -5.03 -19.82
N LYS A 5 -3.13 -5.33 -21.10
CA LYS A 5 -2.58 -4.57 -22.23
C LYS A 5 -3.18 -3.18 -22.33
N LEU A 6 -4.49 -3.05 -22.10
CA LEU A 6 -5.19 -1.76 -22.10
C LEU A 6 -4.71 -0.86 -20.96
N TYR A 7 -4.51 -1.40 -19.76
CA TYR A 7 -3.99 -0.61 -18.63
C TYR A 7 -2.57 -0.09 -18.89
N SER A 8 -1.71 -0.90 -19.51
CA SER A 8 -0.35 -0.48 -19.89
C SER A 8 -0.36 0.65 -20.94
N GLN A 9 -1.26 0.56 -21.92
CA GLN A 9 -1.46 1.62 -22.92
C GLN A 9 -1.93 2.93 -22.28
N ALA A 10 -2.93 2.87 -21.40
CA ALA A 10 -3.42 4.05 -20.69
C ALA A 10 -2.33 4.70 -19.82
N ALA A 11 -1.54 3.90 -19.09
CA ALA A 11 -0.42 4.40 -18.31
C ALA A 11 0.63 5.10 -19.19
N THR A 12 0.91 4.56 -20.37
CA THR A 12 1.84 5.18 -21.34
C THR A 12 1.35 6.54 -21.84
N MET A 13 0.05 6.65 -22.14
CA MET A 13 -0.55 7.93 -22.56
C MET A 13 -0.42 8.99 -21.45
N LEU A 14 -0.72 8.61 -20.21
CA LEU A 14 -0.65 9.51 -19.06
C LEU A 14 0.77 10.04 -18.79
N ILE A 15 1.79 9.21 -19.00
CA ILE A 15 3.20 9.60 -18.90
C ILE A 15 3.59 10.54 -20.06
N LYS A 16 3.16 10.22 -21.28
CA LYS A 16 3.48 11.03 -22.47
C LYS A 16 2.92 12.45 -22.36
N ASP A 17 1.72 12.59 -21.80
CA ASP A 17 1.06 13.88 -21.59
C ASP A 17 1.61 14.63 -20.36
N MET A 18 2.55 14.02 -19.62
CA MET A 18 3.12 14.55 -18.37
C MET A 18 2.05 15.02 -17.38
N ALA A 19 0.91 14.32 -17.30
CA ALA A 19 -0.20 14.71 -16.43
C ALA A 19 0.17 14.66 -14.94
N ILE A 20 1.13 13.81 -14.57
CA ILE A 20 1.70 13.70 -13.23
C ILE A 20 3.22 13.49 -13.31
N ILE A 21 3.92 13.82 -12.23
CA ILE A 21 5.34 13.50 -12.05
C ILE A 21 5.44 12.41 -10.96
N PRO A 22 5.58 11.12 -11.33
CA PRO A 22 5.71 10.06 -10.35
C PRO A 22 7.10 10.12 -9.70
N ILE A 23 7.15 10.23 -8.36
CA ILE A 23 8.40 10.40 -7.61
C ILE A 23 8.87 9.06 -7.03
N TYR A 24 8.01 8.38 -6.26
CA TYR A 24 8.34 7.10 -5.63
C TYR A 24 7.08 6.27 -5.37
N ARG A 25 7.28 4.98 -5.10
CA ARG A 25 6.23 4.10 -4.57
C ARG A 25 6.42 3.97 -3.05
N PRO A 26 5.38 4.21 -2.23
CA PRO A 26 5.51 4.10 -0.79
C PRO A 26 5.92 2.68 -0.40
N GLY A 27 6.95 2.58 0.43
CA GLY A 27 7.31 1.34 1.11
C GLY A 27 6.36 1.09 2.28
N ASN A 28 6.41 -0.12 2.83
CA ASN A 28 5.61 -0.48 4.00
C ASN A 28 6.39 -0.05 5.26
N ASP A 29 5.91 0.97 6.00
CA ASP A 29 6.59 1.46 7.20
C ASP A 29 6.54 0.41 8.32
N ARG A 30 7.70 -0.14 8.64
CA ARG A 30 7.85 -1.32 9.50
C ARG A 30 8.10 -0.99 10.96
N TYR A 31 8.44 0.27 11.27
CA TYR A 31 9.13 0.64 12.51
C TYR A 31 8.26 1.40 13.52
N SER A 32 7.06 1.81 13.12
CA SER A 32 6.18 2.64 13.95
C SER A 32 5.29 1.84 14.93
N ILE A 33 5.42 0.51 14.98
CA ILE A 33 4.56 -0.36 15.82
C ILE A 33 5.29 -0.70 17.12
N LYS A 34 4.66 -0.37 18.25
CA LYS A 34 5.16 -0.73 19.59
C LYS A 34 5.12 -2.26 19.80
N PRO A 35 6.08 -2.86 20.51
CA PRO A 35 6.18 -4.32 20.66
C PRO A 35 5.00 -4.95 21.41
N TYR A 36 4.30 -4.19 22.25
CA TYR A 36 3.10 -4.65 22.97
C TYR A 36 1.83 -4.62 22.12
N ILE A 37 1.87 -4.15 20.86
CA ILE A 37 0.72 -4.17 19.96
C ILE A 37 0.74 -5.47 19.15
N GLY A 38 -0.28 -6.31 19.37
CA GLY A 38 -0.54 -7.53 18.61
C GLY A 38 -1.64 -7.35 17.58
N GLY A 39 -1.73 -8.27 16.63
CA GLY A 39 -2.84 -8.34 15.67
C GLY A 39 -2.84 -7.30 14.56
N TYR A 40 -1.83 -6.42 14.52
CA TYR A 40 -1.61 -5.54 13.38
C TYR A 40 -1.11 -6.35 12.18
N GLU A 41 -1.97 -6.52 11.18
CA GLU A 41 -1.65 -7.23 9.95
C GLU A 41 -0.72 -6.40 9.05
N ARG A 42 0.35 -7.02 8.55
CA ARG A 42 1.39 -6.35 7.74
C ARG A 42 1.40 -6.81 6.28
N THR A 43 0.54 -7.76 5.95
CA THR A 43 0.39 -8.39 4.64
C THR A 43 -0.60 -7.67 3.74
N ASN A 44 -1.43 -6.77 4.30
CA ASN A 44 -2.39 -6.01 3.52
C ASN A 44 -1.66 -4.99 2.62
N PRO A 45 -1.70 -5.14 1.27
CA PRO A 45 -1.07 -4.19 0.36
C PRO A 45 -1.75 -2.81 0.37
N GLU A 46 -3.00 -2.73 0.82
CA GLU A 46 -3.75 -1.47 0.96
C GLU A 46 -3.40 -0.71 2.25
N SER A 47 -2.55 -1.29 3.11
CA SER A 47 -2.16 -0.72 4.41
C SER A 47 -3.34 -0.38 5.33
N SER A 48 -4.52 -0.98 5.11
CA SER A 48 -5.71 -0.75 5.93
C SER A 48 -5.57 -1.47 7.27
N CYS A 49 -5.86 -0.76 8.36
CA CYS A 49 -5.83 -1.29 9.72
C CYS A 49 -7.26 -1.35 10.29
N TYR A 50 -7.62 -2.50 10.86
CA TYR A 50 -8.92 -2.71 11.49
C TYR A 50 -8.75 -2.90 12.99
N LEU A 51 -9.27 -1.98 13.80
CA LEU A 51 -9.12 -2.00 15.26
C LEU A 51 -9.61 -3.30 15.91
N LYS A 52 -10.65 -3.93 15.36
CA LYS A 52 -11.16 -5.24 15.83
C LYS A 52 -10.11 -6.36 15.79
N ASN A 53 -9.09 -6.24 14.94
CA ASN A 53 -8.03 -7.23 14.78
C ASN A 53 -6.82 -6.90 15.66
N VAL A 54 -6.74 -5.70 16.23
CA VAL A 54 -5.59 -5.21 16.99
C VAL A 54 -5.86 -5.34 18.49
N TYR A 55 -4.84 -5.75 19.25
CA TYR A 55 -4.93 -5.87 20.71
C TYR A 55 -3.63 -5.45 21.39
N VAL A 56 -3.76 -5.09 22.68
CA VAL A 56 -2.62 -4.75 23.54
C VAL A 56 -2.25 -5.99 24.34
N LYS A 57 -1.00 -6.44 24.20
CA LYS A 57 -0.40 -7.47 25.06
C LYS A 57 -0.04 -6.83 26.40
N VAL A 58 -0.14 -7.59 27.48
CA VAL A 58 0.35 -7.18 28.80
C VAL A 58 1.83 -6.79 28.67
N HIS A 59 2.19 -5.63 29.20
CA HIS A 59 3.55 -5.06 29.15
C HIS A 59 4.10 -4.85 30.56
#